data_AF-A0A482VQC0-F1
#
_entry.id   AF-A0A482VQC0-F1
#
_cell.length_a   1.000
_cell.length_b   1.000
_cell.length_c   1.000
_cell.angle_alpha   90.00
_cell.angle_beta   90.00
_cell.angle_gamma   90.00
#
_symmetry.space_group_name_H-M   'P 1'
#
loop_
_entity.id
_entity.type
_entity.pdbx_description
1 polymer ?
#
loop_
_entity_poly.entity_id
_entity_poly.type
_entity_poly.pdbx_seq_one_letter_code
_entity_poly.pdbx_strand_id
1 'polypeptide(L)'
;MSMKLFYNDMSPPVRAVLMTAAALDVQLQTHEVHIYGKDQRDPELLQVSIPTPRLRSFARIFALLQINPRHTVPTLVDGDFTIWDSHAIVGYLVGLGESDELHPKDTKLRALVDQFLYFDSGVLYPRVNTII
;
A
#
# COMPACT_ATOMS: atom_id res chain seq x y z
N MET A 1 15.56 11.09 1.59
CA MET A 1 14.74 11.06 0.36
C MET A 1 13.28 11.01 0.79
N SER A 2 12.33 11.47 -0.04
CA SER A 2 10.91 11.38 0.30
C SER A 2 10.37 10.00 -0.11
N MET A 3 9.72 9.30 0.82
CA MET A 3 9.07 8.02 0.57
C MET A 3 7.89 8.20 -0.39
N LYS A 4 7.77 7.32 -1.40
CA LYS A 4 6.72 7.38 -2.41
C LYS A 4 5.68 6.31 -2.14
N LEU A 5 4.40 6.70 -2.14
CA LEU A 5 3.28 5.78 -1.97
C LEU A 5 2.46 5.71 -3.26
N PHE A 6 2.43 4.54 -3.89
CA PHE A 6 1.47 4.25 -4.96
C PHE A 6 0.14 3.87 -4.34
N TYR A 7 -0.92 4.64 -4.64
CA TYR A 7 -2.15 4.59 -3.88
C TYR A 7 -3.40 4.84 -4.72
N ASN A 8 -4.55 4.43 -4.18
CA ASN A 8 -5.88 4.79 -4.63
C ASN A 8 -6.75 4.97 -3.37
N ASP A 9 -7.35 6.14 -3.20
CA ASP A 9 -8.07 6.58 -1.98
C ASP A 9 -9.30 5.73 -1.65
N MET A 10 -9.95 5.14 -2.66
CA MET A 10 -11.09 4.25 -2.49
C MET A 10 -10.69 2.91 -1.85
N SER A 11 -9.42 2.52 -1.95
CA SER A 11 -8.91 1.25 -1.44
C SER A 11 -8.82 1.25 0.11
N PRO A 12 -9.52 0.35 0.82
CA PRO A 12 -9.40 0.23 2.27
C PRO A 12 -7.96 0.05 2.81
N PRO A 13 -7.11 -0.84 2.25
CA PRO A 13 -5.74 -1.02 2.75
C PRO A 13 -4.87 0.21 2.53
N VAL A 14 -5.15 1.01 1.50
CA VAL A 14 -4.47 2.30 1.28
C VAL A 14 -4.83 3.29 2.39
N ARG A 15 -6.11 3.38 2.75
CA ARG A 15 -6.56 4.27 3.83
C ARG A 15 -5.93 3.90 5.17
N ALA A 16 -5.71 2.62 5.45
CA ALA A 16 -4.97 2.18 6.63
C ALA A 16 -3.56 2.80 6.68
N VAL A 17 -2.80 2.73 5.58
CA VAL A 17 -1.46 3.33 5.49
C VAL A 17 -1.50 4.85 5.64
N LEU A 18 -2.45 5.53 4.99
CA LEU A 18 -2.59 6.98 5.08
C LEU A 18 -2.94 7.44 6.50
N MET A 19 -3.81 6.71 7.22
CA MET A 19 -4.13 7.00 8.62
C MET A 19 -2.90 6.82 9.52
N THR A 20 -2.12 5.76 9.33
CA THR A 20 -0.88 5.55 10.08
C THR A 20 0.14 6.65 9.78
N ALA A 21 0.34 7.01 8.52
CA ALA A 21 1.25 8.09 8.15
C ALA A 21 0.83 9.43 8.78
N ALA A 22 -0.47 9.74 8.77
CA ALA A 22 -1.00 10.92 9.44
C ALA A 22 -0.82 10.89 10.96
N ALA A 23 -1.01 9.72 11.60
CA ALA A 23 -0.81 9.55 13.04
C ALA A 23 0.65 9.71 13.47
N LEU A 24 1.60 9.41 12.57
CA LEU A 24 3.05 9.51 12.80
C LEU A 24 3.65 10.83 12.28
N ASP A 25 2.83 11.74 11.73
CA ASP A 25 3.27 12.96 11.03
C ASP A 25 4.30 12.70 9.92
N VAL A 26 4.18 11.55 9.24
CA VAL A 26 5.05 11.13 8.15
C VAL A 26 4.52 11.65 6.82
N GLN A 27 5.31 12.49 6.15
CA GLN A 27 4.97 12.98 4.82
C GLN A 27 5.32 11.96 3.73
N LEU A 28 4.29 11.49 3.02
CA LEU A 28 4.43 10.58 1.88
C LEU A 28 4.21 11.32 0.56
N GLN A 29 5.10 11.09 -0.41
CA GLN A 29 4.89 11.53 -1.77
C GLN A 29 3.90 10.59 -2.48
N THR A 30 2.64 11.00 -2.52
CA THR A 30 1.55 10.17 -3.04
C THR A 30 1.49 10.16 -4.58
N HIS A 31 1.46 8.96 -5.15
CA HIS A 31 1.33 8.70 -6.58
C HIS A 31 0.03 7.94 -6.83
N GLU A 32 -1.01 8.68 -7.21
CA GLU A 32 -2.31 8.10 -7.49
C GLU A 32 -2.26 7.19 -8.73
N VAL A 33 -2.82 5.99 -8.59
CA VAL A 33 -3.03 5.02 -9.65
C VAL A 33 -4.52 4.70 -9.82
N HIS A 34 -4.95 4.58 -11.06
CA HIS A 34 -6.29 4.07 -11.35
C HIS A 34 -6.23 2.54 -11.38
N ILE A 35 -7.01 1.90 -10.51
CA ILE A 35 -7.09 0.43 -10.36
C ILE A 35 -8.47 -0.11 -10.75
N TYR A 36 -9.34 0.75 -11.29
CA TYR A 36 -10.67 0.40 -11.74
C TYR A 36 -10.60 -0.48 -13.00
N GLY A 37 -11.46 -1.50 -13.08
CA GLY A 37 -11.55 -2.41 -14.23
C GLY A 37 -10.74 -3.71 -14.11
N LYS A 38 -9.83 -3.82 -13.11
CA LYS A 38 -8.78 -4.88 -13.06
C LYS A 38 -7.79 -4.81 -14.24
N ASP A 39 -7.71 -3.67 -14.92
CA ASP A 39 -6.82 -3.42 -16.06
C ASP A 39 -5.34 -3.74 -15.74
N GLN A 40 -4.92 -3.59 -14.48
CA GLN A 40 -3.59 -3.97 -14.00
C GLN A 40 -3.32 -5.49 -13.99
N ARG A 41 -4.34 -6.32 -14.25
CA ARG A 41 -4.25 -7.78 -14.38
C ARG A 41 -4.44 -8.24 -15.82
N ASP A 42 -4.73 -7.33 -16.75
CA ASP A 42 -4.91 -7.64 -18.17
C ASP A 42 -3.55 -7.83 -18.84
N PRO A 43 -3.20 -9.05 -19.29
CA PRO A 43 -1.91 -9.35 -19.90
C PRO A 43 -1.61 -8.53 -21.17
N GLU A 44 -2.62 -8.02 -21.88
CA GLU A 44 -2.44 -7.18 -23.06
C GLU A 44 -2.02 -5.75 -22.68
N LEU A 45 -2.64 -5.17 -21.65
CA LEU A 45 -2.25 -3.85 -21.12
C LEU A 45 -0.87 -3.87 -20.45
N LEU A 46 -0.40 -5.03 -19.96
CA LEU A 46 0.97 -5.22 -19.47
C LEU A 46 2.03 -5.13 -20.59
N GLN A 47 1.64 -5.31 -21.86
CA GLN A 47 2.57 -5.38 -23.01
C GLN A 47 2.55 -4.11 -23.88
N VAL A 48 1.52 -3.27 -23.77
CA VAL A 48 1.37 -2.08 -24.64
C VAL A 48 2.10 -0.88 -24.03
N SER A 49 3.17 -0.40 -24.67
CA SER A 49 3.72 0.94 -24.38
C SER A 49 2.77 2.01 -24.94
N ILE A 50 1.87 2.56 -24.13
CA ILE A 50 0.85 3.49 -24.64
C ILE A 50 1.49 4.86 -24.93
N PRO A 51 1.49 5.35 -26.19
CA PRO A 51 2.09 6.62 -26.55
C PRO A 51 0.99 7.68 -26.71
N THR A 52 0.50 8.29 -25.62
CA THR A 52 -0.37 9.50 -25.75
C THR A 52 -0.41 10.35 -24.46
N PRO A 53 -0.62 11.68 -24.55
CA PRO A 53 -0.37 12.63 -23.47
C PRO A 53 -1.42 12.68 -22.33
N ARG A 54 -2.43 11.80 -22.33
CA ARG A 54 -3.55 11.82 -21.36
C ARG A 54 -3.26 11.05 -20.04
N LEU A 55 -2.03 10.58 -19.84
CA LEU A 55 -1.80 9.31 -19.13
C LEU A 55 -0.71 9.39 -18.04
N ARG A 56 -0.82 10.32 -17.08
CA ARG A 56 0.05 10.29 -15.88
C ARG A 56 -0.25 9.07 -15.00
N SER A 57 -1.54 8.74 -14.84
CA SER A 57 -1.97 7.60 -14.01
C SER A 57 -1.59 6.25 -14.63
N PHE A 58 -1.56 6.12 -15.96
CA PHE A 58 -1.17 4.86 -16.62
C PHE A 58 0.33 4.62 -16.59
N ALA A 59 1.16 5.66 -16.76
CA ALA A 59 2.61 5.53 -16.55
C ALA A 59 2.94 5.03 -15.12
N ARG A 60 2.12 5.42 -14.12
CA ARG A 60 2.26 4.93 -12.74
C ARG A 60 1.79 3.50 -12.56
N ILE A 61 0.83 3.02 -13.34
CA ILE A 61 0.46 1.59 -13.38
C ILE A 61 1.65 0.77 -13.88
N PHE A 62 2.30 1.16 -14.99
CA PHE A 62 3.53 0.48 -15.46
C PHE A 62 4.65 0.49 -14.44
N ALA A 63 4.88 1.62 -13.76
CA ALA A 63 5.84 1.68 -12.65
C ALA A 63 5.48 0.71 -11.51
N LEU A 64 4.20 0.63 -11.12
CA LEU A 64 3.72 -0.30 -10.10
C LEU A 64 3.95 -1.76 -10.49
N LEU A 65 3.70 -2.10 -11.77
CA LEU A 65 3.85 -3.46 -12.29
C LEU A 65 5.31 -3.94 -12.24
N GLN A 66 6.27 -3.04 -12.40
CA GLN A 66 7.71 -3.35 -12.34
C GLN A 66 8.21 -3.60 -10.91
N ILE A 67 7.61 -2.93 -9.91
CA ILE A 67 8.10 -2.93 -8.53
C ILE A 67 7.28 -3.82 -7.59
N ASN A 68 6.03 -4.13 -7.93
CA ASN A 68 5.15 -4.99 -7.16
C ASN A 68 4.58 -6.12 -8.04
N PRO A 69 5.09 -7.36 -7.91
CA PRO A 69 4.62 -8.51 -8.70
C PRO A 69 3.18 -8.92 -8.38
N ARG A 70 2.62 -8.48 -7.24
CA ARG A 70 1.22 -8.73 -6.88
C ARG A 70 0.26 -7.76 -7.58
N HIS A 71 0.78 -6.67 -8.13
CA HIS A 71 0.05 -5.62 -8.84
C HIS A 71 -1.09 -5.03 -7.99
N THR A 72 -0.76 -4.73 -6.72
CA THR A 72 -1.70 -4.22 -5.72
C THR A 72 -1.27 -2.87 -5.18
N VAL A 73 -2.24 -2.13 -4.66
CA VAL A 73 -2.00 -0.98 -3.79
C VAL A 73 -2.43 -1.34 -2.36
N PRO A 74 -1.80 -0.77 -1.33
CA PRO A 74 -0.67 0.18 -1.37
C PRO A 74 0.67 -0.47 -1.75
N THR A 75 1.58 0.31 -2.34
CA THR A 75 3.01 -0.03 -2.51
C THR A 75 3.86 1.18 -2.15
N LEU A 76 4.80 1.01 -1.22
CA LEU A 76 5.69 2.04 -0.72
C LEU A 76 7.10 1.84 -1.30
N VAL A 77 7.74 2.92 -1.70
CA VAL A 77 9.15 2.96 -2.12
C VAL A 77 9.90 3.95 -1.24
N ASP A 78 10.91 3.46 -0.51
CA ASP A 78 11.86 4.26 0.24
C ASP A 78 13.29 4.02 -0.29
N GLY A 79 13.77 4.92 -1.15
CA GLY A 79 15.05 4.73 -1.85
C GLY A 79 15.04 3.44 -2.69
N ASP A 80 15.96 2.53 -2.39
CA ASP A 80 16.07 1.22 -3.05
C ASP A 80 15.19 0.13 -2.40
N PHE A 81 14.52 0.45 -1.28
CA PHE A 81 13.61 -0.46 -0.59
C PHE A 81 12.19 -0.31 -1.14
N THR A 82 11.59 -1.41 -1.57
CA THR A 82 10.20 -1.47 -2.00
C THR A 82 9.44 -2.49 -1.17
N ILE A 83 8.27 -2.10 -0.68
CA ILE A 83 7.39 -2.97 0.11
C ILE A 83 5.94 -2.78 -0.33
N TRP A 84 5.21 -3.88 -0.46
CA TRP A 84 3.76 -3.92 -0.67
C TRP A 84 3.13 -4.76 0.44
N ASP A 85 1.81 -4.65 0.60
CA ASP A 85 1.02 -5.07 1.77
C ASP A 85 0.84 -3.95 2.81
N SER A 86 -0.41 -3.61 3.11
CA SER A 86 -0.74 -2.49 4.01
C SER A 86 -0.24 -2.73 5.43
N HIS A 87 -0.36 -3.96 5.95
CA HIS A 87 0.02 -4.26 7.34
C HIS A 87 1.53 -4.25 7.48
N ALA A 88 2.25 -4.76 6.47
CA ALA A 88 3.71 -4.70 6.42
C ALA A 88 4.21 -3.24 6.30
N ILE A 89 3.57 -2.42 5.45
CA ILE A 89 3.87 -0.99 5.34
C ILE A 89 3.60 -0.25 6.67
N VAL A 90 2.46 -0.52 7.32
CA VAL A 90 2.12 0.08 8.62
C VAL A 90 3.17 -0.26 9.67
N GLY A 91 3.56 -1.53 9.79
CA GLY A 91 4.61 -1.95 10.72
C GLY A 91 5.96 -1.29 10.43
N TYR A 92 6.30 -1.14 9.15
CA TYR A 92 7.51 -0.43 8.71
C TYR A 92 7.46 1.06 9.11
N LEU A 93 6.37 1.76 8.81
CA LEU A 93 6.22 3.18 9.16
C LEU A 93 6.27 3.42 10.67
N VAL A 94 5.59 2.58 11.46
CA VAL A 94 5.65 2.67 12.92
C VAL A 94 7.07 2.38 13.43
N GLY A 95 7.77 1.43 12.82
CA GLY A 95 9.15 1.10 13.15
C GLY A 95 10.18 2.21 12.86
N LEU A 96 9.85 3.17 11.99
CA LEU A 96 10.67 4.38 11.77
C LEU A 96 10.48 5.44 12.86
N GLY A 97 9.38 5.37 13.60
CA GLY A 97 9.06 6.30 14.68
C GLY A 97 9.75 5.95 16.00
N GLU A 98 9.84 6.95 16.88
CA GLU A 98 10.37 6.78 18.24
C GLU A 98 9.34 6.20 19.21
N SER A 99 8.04 6.33 18.90
CA SER A 99 6.93 5.94 19.77
C SER A 99 6.50 4.50 19.57
N ASP A 100 6.29 3.80 20.69
CA ASP A 100 5.78 2.42 20.73
C ASP A 100 4.26 2.36 20.96
N GLU A 101 3.54 3.49 20.92
CA GLU A 101 2.10 3.54 21.23
C GLU A 101 1.23 2.79 20.21
N LEU A 102 1.55 2.89 18.91
CA LEU A 102 0.76 2.27 17.84
C LEU A 102 1.11 0.78 17.62
N HIS A 103 2.37 0.41 17.85
CA HIS A 103 2.84 -0.97 17.70
C HIS A 103 3.87 -1.29 18.79
N PRO A 104 3.41 -1.68 20.01
CA PRO A 104 4.28 -1.86 21.17
C PRO A 104 5.45 -2.79 20.91
N LYS A 105 6.62 -2.52 21.49
CA LYS A 105 7.79 -3.43 21.42
C LYS A 105 7.69 -4.60 22.40
N ASP A 106 6.89 -4.48 23.46
CA ASP A 106 6.62 -5.60 24.36
C ASP A 106 6.02 -6.77 23.58
N THR A 107 6.62 -7.96 23.74
CA THR A 107 6.28 -9.14 22.94
C THR A 107 4.81 -9.54 23.06
N LYS A 108 4.22 -9.42 24.26
CA LYS A 108 2.83 -9.84 24.49
C LYS A 108 1.84 -8.84 23.92
N LEU A 109 2.10 -7.55 24.14
CA LEU A 109 1.26 -6.48 23.58
C LEU A 109 1.35 -6.46 22.06
N ARG A 110 2.55 -6.61 21.49
CA ARG A 110 2.75 -6.74 20.03
C ARG A 110 1.97 -7.92 19.47
N ALA A 111 2.04 -9.08 20.11
CA ALA A 111 1.32 -10.27 19.68
C ALA A 111 -0.21 -10.05 19.64
N LEU A 112 -0.77 -9.27 20.56
CA LEU A 112 -2.19 -8.90 20.54
C LEU A 112 -2.52 -7.97 19.36
N VAL A 113 -1.67 -6.98 19.07
CA VAL A 113 -1.86 -6.11 17.89
C VAL A 113 -1.76 -6.93 16.61
N ASP A 114 -0.71 -7.74 16.48
CA ASP A 114 -0.47 -8.60 15.32
C ASP A 114 -1.61 -9.60 15.10
N GLN A 115 -2.19 -10.14 16.18
CA GLN A 115 -3.37 -11.01 16.11
C GLN A 115 -4.52 -10.33 15.34
N PHE A 116 -4.79 -9.04 15.61
CA PHE A 116 -5.83 -8.30 14.89
C PHE A 116 -5.41 -7.89 13.47
N LEU A 117 -4.14 -7.59 13.23
CA LEU A 117 -3.62 -7.32 11.87
C LEU A 117 -3.74 -8.57 10.98
N TYR A 118 -3.44 -9.76 11.50
CA TYR A 118 -3.63 -11.03 10.78
C TYR A 118 -5.09 -11.42 10.64
N PHE A 119 -5.92 -11.14 11.64
CA PHE A 119 -7.37 -11.30 11.51
C PHE A 119 -7.91 -10.39 10.40
N ASP A 120 -7.45 -9.14 10.32
CA ASP A 120 -7.88 -8.22 9.27
C ASP A 120 -7.47 -8.72 7.88
N SER A 121 -6.19 -8.99 7.66
CA SER A 121 -5.67 -9.42 6.36
C SER A 121 -6.15 -10.81 5.92
N GLY A 122 -6.26 -11.76 6.84
CA GLY A 122 -6.61 -13.15 6.56
C GLY A 122 -8.11 -13.46 6.60
N VAL A 123 -8.92 -12.62 7.28
CA VAL A 123 -10.32 -12.94 7.58
C VAL A 123 -11.27 -11.80 7.24
N LEU A 124 -11.06 -10.60 7.79
CA LEU A 124 -11.99 -9.48 7.63
C LEU A 124 -11.96 -8.92 6.20
N TYR A 125 -10.79 -8.44 5.75
CA TYR A 125 -10.63 -7.80 4.46
C TYR A 125 -11.04 -8.70 3.28
N PRO A 126 -10.62 -9.98 3.20
CA PRO A 126 -11.06 -10.86 2.11
C PRO A 126 -12.57 -11.00 2.03
N ARG A 127 -13.29 -10.99 3.16
CA ARG A 127 -14.75 -11.10 3.20
C ARG A 127 -15.40 -9.78 2.83
N VAL A 128 -14.94 -8.66 3.38
CA VAL A 128 -15.48 -7.34 3.07
C VAL A 128 -15.27 -7.00 1.59
N ASN A 129 -14.10 -7.31 1.03
CA ASN A 129 -13.74 -7.10 -0.37
C ASN A 129 -14.59 -7.92 -1.36
N THR A 130 -15.45 -8.86 -0.90
CA THR A 130 -16.43 -9.53 -1.78
C THR A 130 -17.75 -8.78 -1.90
N ILE A 131 -17.98 -7.76 -1.06
CA ILE A 131 -19.26 -7.04 -0.94
C ILE A 131 -19.13 -5.61 -1.48
N ILE A 132 -17.90 -5.08 -1.57
CA ILE A 132 -17.55 -3.75 -2.11
C ILE A 132 -16.85 -3.87 -3.46
#